data_AF-A0A453GFG6-F1
#
_entry.id   AF-A0A453GFG6-F1
#
_cell.length_a   1.000
_cell.length_b   1.000
_cell.length_c   1.000
_cell.angle_alpha   90.00
_cell.angle_beta   90.00
_cell.angle_gamma   90.00
#
_symmetry.space_group_name_H-M   'P 1'
#
loop_
_entity.id
_entity.type
_entity.pdbx_description
1 polymer ?
#
loop_
_entity_poly.entity_id
_entity_poly.type
_entity_poly.pdbx_seq_one_letter_code
_entity_poly.pdbx_strand_id
1 'polypeptide(L)'
;MVRDQKAMASPPAALPEDIALEILARVPDAAGLFRCAAACRRWRTLVADPSFLRRRWPDGARHPSSLLGFFGQEWCRRPGGEDRGDVPDSPGFVRAPGSVLGSEHPFLGSFVPGAAGIFDRAVPLASHRGLLLVRFVPAGGAGADPSADVDRLAVCNLHSGACDVLPPLERGWFFDYVDASAYAVVSQGPASFKVLIVGYNNEGSQQYDIRTFSSGGEPSWSAPSKLFNPIEHGIFGPLKQRGAVVRHGTVHWLIWDLVDFHAIDVDAMTGRVSLQKLPAPRPRDMEYHLYDTPRLSVAADETALSSLCLFREPLRVETWTRGDVCEEGDGHCGRDWCRARVVELRPPEQKQIDTPVCMCLGERSGTLLIKDLHRCMYIADLESGAMEETTDKQFCRGLDGCKTAFPVEIDWPAFFKCRLGGKSGV
;
A
#
# COMPACT_ATOMS: atom_id res chain seq x y z
N MET A 1 -14.82 44.51 -58.68
CA MET A 1 -13.82 44.22 -57.64
C MET A 1 -14.38 44.70 -56.31
N VAL A 2 -15.05 43.82 -55.57
CA VAL A 2 -15.42 44.07 -54.16
C VAL A 2 -14.43 43.26 -53.34
N ARG A 3 -13.59 43.93 -52.55
CA ARG A 3 -12.66 43.30 -51.63
C ARG A 3 -13.46 42.85 -50.41
N ASP A 4 -13.57 41.54 -50.20
CA ASP A 4 -14.01 40.97 -48.94
C ASP A 4 -13.03 41.37 -47.83
N GLN A 5 -13.48 42.24 -46.93
CA GLN A 5 -12.84 42.44 -45.64
C GLN A 5 -13.24 41.29 -44.72
N LYS A 6 -12.35 40.29 -44.63
CA LYS A 6 -12.41 39.25 -43.60
C LYS A 6 -12.26 39.94 -42.24
N ALA A 7 -13.37 40.05 -41.51
CA ALA A 7 -13.37 40.54 -40.12
C ALA A 7 -12.43 39.67 -39.28
N MET A 8 -11.35 40.26 -38.79
CA MET A 8 -10.41 39.61 -37.88
C MET A 8 -11.07 39.61 -36.51
N ALA A 9 -11.63 38.47 -36.10
CA ALA A 9 -12.18 38.31 -34.76
C ALA A 9 -11.09 38.59 -33.73
N SER A 10 -11.34 39.55 -32.84
CA SER A 10 -10.47 39.84 -31.70
C SER A 10 -10.31 38.57 -30.86
N PRO A 11 -9.09 38.21 -30.41
CA PRO A 11 -8.93 37.07 -29.52
C PRO A 11 -9.81 37.28 -28.27
N PRO A 12 -10.53 36.25 -27.79
CA PRO A 12 -11.33 36.39 -26.59
C PRO A 12 -10.44 36.88 -25.46
N ALA A 13 -10.91 37.89 -24.72
CA ALA A 13 -10.21 38.43 -23.57
C ALA A 13 -9.80 37.28 -22.66
N ALA A 14 -8.49 37.11 -22.45
CA ALA A 14 -7.98 36.01 -21.65
C ALA A 14 -8.51 36.17 -20.22
N LEU A 15 -9.22 35.16 -19.74
CA LEU A 15 -9.70 35.10 -18.35
C LEU A 15 -8.52 35.37 -17.40
N PRO A 16 -8.65 36.21 -16.36
CA PRO A 16 -7.61 36.40 -15.35
C PRO A 16 -7.21 35.08 -14.65
N GLU A 17 -5.97 34.96 -14.15
CA GLU A 17 -5.46 33.71 -13.56
C GLU A 17 -6.12 33.35 -12.24
N ASP A 18 -6.40 34.35 -11.40
CA ASP A 18 -7.16 34.21 -10.15
C ASP A 18 -8.54 33.59 -10.40
N ILE A 19 -9.26 34.06 -11.42
CA ILE A 19 -10.57 33.51 -11.79
C ILE A 19 -10.44 32.09 -12.38
N ALA A 20 -9.38 31.83 -13.16
CA ALA A 20 -9.11 30.49 -13.68
C ALA A 20 -8.86 29.48 -12.54
N LEU A 21 -8.07 29.86 -11.54
CA LEU A 21 -7.81 29.05 -10.35
C LEU A 21 -9.09 28.78 -9.54
N GLU A 22 -9.97 29.78 -9.41
CA GLU A 22 -11.28 29.63 -8.76
C GLU A 22 -12.21 28.65 -9.49
N ILE A 23 -12.18 28.65 -10.82
CA ILE A 23 -12.95 27.70 -11.64
C ILE A 23 -12.36 26.29 -11.47
N LEU A 24 -11.04 26.15 -11.60
CA LEU A 24 -10.33 24.88 -11.45
C LEU A 24 -10.54 24.27 -10.05
N ALA A 25 -10.55 25.10 -9.00
CA ALA A 25 -10.78 24.65 -7.63
C ALA A 25 -12.19 24.10 -7.40
N ARG A 26 -13.18 24.55 -8.17
CA ARG A 26 -14.58 24.09 -8.12
C ARG A 26 -14.83 22.82 -8.91
N VAL A 27 -13.86 22.34 -9.69
CA VAL A 27 -14.01 21.07 -10.42
C VAL A 27 -14.12 19.93 -9.39
N PRO A 28 -15.23 19.15 -9.40
CA PRO A 28 -15.59 18.27 -8.30
C PRO A 28 -14.60 17.11 -8.13
N ASP A 29 -14.14 16.54 -9.24
CA ASP A 29 -13.33 15.32 -9.25
C ASP A 29 -11.97 15.50 -9.94
N ALA A 30 -11.02 14.65 -9.58
CA ALA A 30 -9.66 14.67 -10.12
C ALA A 30 -9.62 14.39 -11.64
N ALA A 31 -10.51 13.55 -12.18
CA ALA A 31 -10.53 13.26 -13.61
C ALA A 31 -10.97 14.48 -14.43
N GLY A 32 -11.95 15.25 -13.93
CA GLY A 32 -12.34 16.55 -14.44
C GLY A 32 -11.15 17.52 -14.46
N LEU A 33 -10.38 17.57 -13.37
CA LEU A 33 -9.22 18.43 -13.27
C LEU A 33 -8.10 18.04 -14.26
N PHE A 34 -7.91 16.74 -14.52
CA PHE A 34 -7.04 16.26 -15.59
C PHE A 34 -7.52 16.66 -16.99
N ARG A 35 -8.83 16.53 -17.27
CA ARG A 35 -9.41 16.98 -18.54
C ARG A 35 -9.22 18.49 -18.74
N CYS A 36 -9.38 19.27 -17.68
CA CYS A 36 -9.09 20.70 -17.64
C CYS A 36 -7.61 21.00 -17.96
N ALA A 37 -6.68 20.27 -17.34
CA ALA A 37 -5.25 20.41 -17.62
C ALA A 37 -4.88 20.00 -19.07
N ALA A 38 -5.57 19.02 -19.64
CA ALA A 38 -5.36 18.59 -21.01
C ALA A 38 -5.88 19.60 -22.06
N ALA A 39 -6.79 20.50 -21.68
CA ALA A 39 -7.40 21.46 -22.60
C ALA A 39 -6.41 22.51 -23.14
N CYS A 40 -5.50 23.02 -22.28
CA CYS A 40 -4.46 23.96 -22.73
C CYS A 40 -3.25 24.02 -21.79
N ARG A 41 -2.10 24.48 -22.32
CA ARG A 41 -0.84 24.64 -21.55
C ARG A 41 -0.98 25.54 -20.33
N ARG A 42 -1.80 26.59 -20.44
CA ARG A 42 -2.04 27.53 -19.34
C ARG A 42 -2.73 26.83 -18.16
N TRP A 43 -3.82 26.10 -18.42
CA TRP A 43 -4.54 25.35 -17.40
C TRP A 43 -3.69 24.21 -16.84
N ARG A 44 -2.92 23.52 -17.70
CA ARG A 44 -1.93 22.53 -17.26
C ARG A 44 -0.96 23.10 -16.22
N THR A 45 -0.44 24.30 -16.48
CA THR A 45 0.53 24.96 -15.58
C THR A 45 -0.12 25.33 -14.25
N LEU A 46 -1.33 25.88 -14.29
CA LEU A 46 -2.09 26.22 -13.07
C LEU A 46 -2.43 24.98 -12.23
N VAL A 47 -2.86 23.89 -12.87
CA VAL A 47 -3.19 22.63 -12.18
C VAL A 47 -1.94 21.95 -11.60
N ALA A 48 -0.80 22.06 -12.29
CA ALA A 48 0.47 21.53 -11.81
C ALA A 48 1.12 22.38 -10.70
N ASP A 49 0.64 23.60 -10.47
CA ASP A 49 1.22 24.53 -9.51
C ASP A 49 1.11 23.99 -8.07
N PRO A 50 2.21 23.91 -7.30
CA PRO A 50 2.18 23.40 -5.93
C PRO A 50 1.28 24.21 -4.99
N SER A 51 1.09 25.51 -5.23
CA SER A 51 0.21 26.35 -4.41
C SER A 51 -1.25 26.07 -4.72
N PHE A 52 -1.60 25.84 -5.99
CA PHE A 52 -2.94 25.37 -6.37
C PHE A 52 -3.23 23.98 -5.79
N LEU A 53 -2.30 23.04 -5.89
CA LEU A 53 -2.48 21.69 -5.34
C LEU A 53 -2.64 21.70 -3.82
N ARG A 54 -1.83 22.49 -3.10
CA ARG A 54 -2.01 22.70 -1.64
C ARG A 54 -3.32 23.41 -1.31
N ARG A 55 -3.83 24.27 -2.19
CA ARG A 55 -5.15 24.89 -1.99
C ARG A 55 -6.29 23.88 -2.17
N ARG A 56 -6.18 23.00 -3.17
CA ARG A 56 -7.20 21.98 -3.47
C ARG A 56 -7.18 20.83 -2.47
N TRP A 57 -5.97 20.44 -2.05
CA TRP A 57 -5.67 19.42 -1.07
C TRP A 57 -4.64 19.96 -0.06
N PRO A 58 -5.11 20.69 0.97
CA PRO A 58 -4.24 21.21 2.04
C PRO A 58 -3.35 20.14 2.68
N ASP A 59 -2.18 20.56 3.16
CA ASP A 59 -1.31 19.69 3.95
C ASP A 59 -2.08 19.25 5.22
N GLY A 60 -2.26 17.95 5.41
CA GLY A 60 -3.12 17.39 6.47
C GLY A 60 -4.62 17.40 6.15
N ALA A 61 -5.03 17.77 4.94
CA ALA A 61 -6.40 17.58 4.48
C ALA A 61 -6.75 16.09 4.49
N ARG A 62 -8.01 15.80 4.84
CA ARG A 62 -8.53 14.43 4.82
C ARG A 62 -8.69 14.04 3.36
N HIS A 63 -8.02 12.96 2.93
CA HIS A 63 -8.17 12.34 1.60
C HIS A 63 -7.60 13.12 0.39
N PRO A 64 -6.33 13.60 0.38
CA PRO A 64 -5.63 13.86 -0.88
C PRO A 64 -5.42 12.58 -1.68
N SER A 65 -5.64 11.42 -1.02
CA SER A 65 -5.53 10.12 -1.63
C SER A 65 -6.88 9.47 -1.84
N SER A 66 -6.99 8.68 -2.91
CA SER A 66 -8.15 7.84 -3.16
C SER A 66 -7.73 6.39 -3.31
N LEU A 67 -8.55 5.50 -2.78
CA LEU A 67 -8.37 4.08 -2.96
C LEU A 67 -8.78 3.71 -4.39
N LEU A 68 -7.83 3.19 -5.15
CA LEU A 68 -8.08 2.74 -6.52
C LEU A 68 -8.61 1.32 -6.55
N GLY A 69 -8.17 0.49 -5.61
CA GLY A 69 -8.49 -0.93 -5.55
C GLY A 69 -7.49 -1.73 -4.74
N PHE A 70 -7.48 -3.04 -4.97
CA PHE A 70 -6.78 -4.03 -4.18
C PHE A 70 -6.13 -5.07 -5.08
N PHE A 71 -5.04 -5.66 -4.60
CA PHE A 71 -4.55 -6.93 -5.11
C PHE A 71 -4.74 -8.01 -4.05
N GLY A 72 -5.18 -9.20 -4.46
CA GLY A 72 -5.21 -10.35 -3.57
C GLY A 72 -3.79 -10.83 -3.26
N GLN A 73 -3.48 -11.04 -1.99
CA GLN A 73 -2.23 -11.64 -1.53
C GLN A 73 -2.56 -12.99 -0.87
N GLU A 74 -1.81 -14.02 -1.26
CA GLU A 74 -1.88 -15.41 -0.75
C GLU A 74 -3.20 -16.14 -0.96
N TRP A 75 -3.20 -17.07 -1.92
CA TRP A 75 -4.32 -17.97 -2.17
C TRP A 75 -4.24 -19.20 -1.26
N CYS A 76 -5.31 -19.51 -0.52
CA CYS A 76 -5.44 -20.82 0.11
C CYS A 76 -5.52 -21.90 -0.97
N ARG A 77 -4.45 -22.69 -1.19
CA ARG A 77 -4.56 -23.92 -2.00
C ARG A 77 -5.66 -24.79 -1.38
N ARG A 78 -6.69 -25.13 -2.17
CA ARG A 78 -7.81 -25.96 -1.70
C ARG A 78 -7.25 -27.31 -1.23
N PRO A 79 -7.48 -27.74 0.03
CA PRO A 79 -7.13 -29.09 0.45
C PRO A 79 -8.03 -30.09 -0.29
N GLY A 80 -7.44 -30.99 -1.09
CA GLY A 80 -8.12 -32.20 -1.57
C GLY A 80 -9.06 -32.10 -2.77
N GLY A 81 -8.88 -31.14 -3.68
CA GLY A 81 -9.62 -31.11 -4.95
C GLY A 81 -8.74 -31.52 -6.13
N GLU A 82 -9.12 -32.56 -6.86
CA GLU A 82 -8.62 -32.79 -8.22
C GLU A 82 -8.75 -31.50 -9.03
N ASP A 83 -7.71 -31.21 -9.80
CA ASP A 83 -7.48 -30.00 -10.58
C ASP A 83 -8.55 -29.85 -11.67
N ARG A 84 -9.78 -29.46 -11.29
CA ARG A 84 -10.81 -29.00 -12.22
C ARG A 84 -10.53 -27.53 -12.52
N GLY A 85 -9.67 -27.33 -13.53
CA GLY A 85 -9.58 -26.26 -14.54
C GLY A 85 -10.32 -24.91 -14.37
N ASP A 86 -10.53 -24.42 -13.16
CA ASP A 86 -11.25 -23.16 -12.89
C ASP A 86 -10.60 -22.43 -11.70
N VAL A 87 -9.28 -22.52 -11.59
CA VAL A 87 -8.48 -21.50 -10.90
C VAL A 87 -8.68 -20.22 -11.71
N PRO A 88 -9.17 -19.11 -11.14
CA PRO A 88 -9.29 -17.89 -11.90
C PRO A 88 -7.90 -17.54 -12.46
N ASP A 89 -7.83 -17.48 -13.79
CA ASP A 89 -6.67 -16.96 -14.51
C ASP A 89 -6.40 -15.56 -13.98
N SER A 90 -5.30 -15.45 -13.23
CA SER A 90 -4.67 -14.25 -12.68
C SER A 90 -5.31 -13.63 -11.42
N PRO A 91 -4.51 -13.37 -10.36
CA PRO A 91 -4.90 -12.43 -9.30
C PRO A 91 -4.87 -11.01 -9.88
N GLY A 92 -5.93 -10.66 -10.59
CA GLY A 92 -6.11 -9.33 -11.17
C GLY A 92 -6.26 -8.26 -10.09
N PHE A 93 -5.93 -7.03 -10.45
CA PHE A 93 -6.29 -5.86 -9.66
C PHE A 93 -7.82 -5.75 -9.56
N VAL A 94 -8.32 -5.69 -8.33
CA VAL A 94 -9.75 -5.55 -8.01
C VAL A 94 -10.04 -4.09 -7.69
N ARG A 95 -10.88 -3.43 -8.50
CA ARG A 95 -11.19 -2.00 -8.29
C ARG A 95 -11.97 -1.79 -7.01
N ALA A 96 -11.67 -0.70 -6.30
CA ALA A 96 -12.50 -0.27 -5.19
C ALA A 96 -13.85 0.25 -5.73
N PRO A 97 -14.96 0.09 -4.99
CA PRO A 97 -16.21 0.77 -5.29
C PRO A 97 -16.00 2.28 -5.41
N GLY A 98 -16.57 2.89 -6.46
CA GLY A 98 -16.38 4.32 -6.74
C GLY A 98 -15.00 4.72 -7.26
N SER A 99 -14.13 3.76 -7.59
CA SER A 99 -12.80 4.03 -8.17
C SER A 99 -12.93 4.85 -9.46
N VAL A 100 -12.07 5.85 -9.60
CA VAL A 100 -11.91 6.72 -10.78
C VAL A 100 -11.38 5.97 -12.02
N LEU A 101 -10.91 4.73 -11.86
CA LEU A 101 -10.44 3.91 -12.96
C LEU A 101 -11.65 3.41 -13.77
N GLY A 102 -11.60 3.63 -15.08
CA GLY A 102 -12.63 3.18 -16.02
C GLY A 102 -12.88 1.67 -15.98
N SER A 103 -13.98 1.24 -16.60
CA SER A 103 -14.41 -0.17 -16.63
C SER A 103 -13.52 -1.08 -17.50
N GLU A 104 -12.63 -0.50 -18.32
CA GLU A 104 -11.72 -1.27 -19.17
C GLU A 104 -10.43 -1.63 -18.39
N HIS A 105 -10.43 -2.84 -17.85
CA HIS A 105 -9.30 -3.63 -17.31
C HIS A 105 -8.01 -2.88 -16.90
N PRO A 106 -7.88 -2.38 -15.66
CA PRO A 106 -6.61 -1.86 -15.17
C PRO A 106 -5.78 -3.00 -14.57
N PHE A 107 -5.12 -3.79 -15.40
CA PHE A 107 -4.00 -4.62 -14.93
C PHE A 107 -2.89 -3.70 -14.39
N LEU A 108 -1.96 -4.20 -13.56
CA LEU A 108 -0.78 -3.44 -13.13
C LEU A 108 -0.05 -2.80 -14.32
N GLY A 109 -0.05 -3.47 -15.48
CA GLY A 109 0.47 -2.96 -16.75
C GLY A 109 -0.22 -1.71 -17.32
N SER A 110 -1.40 -1.31 -16.83
CA SER A 110 -2.01 -0.02 -17.21
C SER A 110 -1.31 1.17 -16.55
N PHE A 111 -0.70 0.95 -15.38
CA PHE A 111 0.10 1.97 -14.70
C PHE A 111 1.54 2.02 -15.21
N VAL A 112 2.02 0.93 -15.79
CA VAL A 112 3.40 0.77 -16.28
C VAL A 112 3.38 0.52 -17.80
N PRO A 113 3.54 1.57 -18.62
CA PRO A 113 3.61 1.42 -20.08
C PRO A 113 4.66 0.40 -20.50
N GLY A 114 4.29 -0.53 -21.38
CA GLY A 114 5.21 -1.56 -21.89
C GLY A 114 5.34 -2.81 -21.02
N ALA A 115 4.66 -2.89 -19.88
CA ALA A 115 4.65 -4.07 -19.02
C ALA A 115 3.39 -4.97 -19.17
N ALA A 116 2.62 -4.77 -20.25
CA ALA A 116 1.49 -5.64 -20.58
C ALA A 116 1.97 -7.08 -20.77
N GLY A 117 1.30 -8.06 -20.15
CA GLY A 117 1.71 -9.46 -20.21
C GLY A 117 2.78 -9.88 -19.20
N ILE A 118 3.61 -8.95 -18.72
CA ILE A 118 4.71 -9.24 -17.77
C ILE A 118 4.16 -9.47 -16.36
N PHE A 119 3.14 -8.68 -15.99
CA PHE A 119 2.57 -8.66 -14.65
C PHE A 119 1.23 -9.38 -14.54
N ASP A 120 0.84 -10.17 -15.53
CA ASP A 120 -0.44 -10.88 -15.53
C ASP A 120 -0.56 -11.82 -14.32
N ARG A 121 0.56 -12.25 -13.72
CA ARG A 121 0.62 -13.06 -12.50
C ARG A 121 1.40 -12.39 -11.37
N ALA A 122 1.58 -11.08 -11.42
CA ALA A 122 2.35 -10.37 -10.42
C ALA A 122 1.61 -10.33 -9.07
N VAL A 123 2.35 -10.55 -7.99
CA VAL A 123 1.88 -10.46 -6.61
C VAL A 123 2.54 -9.25 -5.96
N PRO A 124 1.79 -8.23 -5.52
CA PRO A 124 2.39 -7.14 -4.77
C PRO A 124 2.81 -7.60 -3.38
N LEU A 125 3.91 -7.03 -2.91
CA LEU A 125 4.57 -7.39 -1.66
C LEU A 125 4.62 -6.22 -0.67
N ALA A 126 4.82 -4.99 -1.15
CA ALA A 126 4.89 -3.77 -0.35
C ALA A 126 4.60 -2.54 -1.21
N SER A 127 4.15 -1.44 -0.58
CA SER A 127 4.00 -0.13 -1.23
C SER A 127 4.40 0.97 -0.27
N HIS A 128 4.95 2.04 -0.82
CA HIS A 128 5.24 3.26 -0.07
C HIS A 128 5.37 4.44 -1.02
N ARG A 129 4.62 5.51 -0.76
CA ARG A 129 4.62 6.75 -1.56
C ARG A 129 4.48 6.51 -3.07
N GLY A 130 3.60 5.57 -3.43
CA GLY A 130 3.26 5.17 -4.81
C GLY A 130 4.33 4.37 -5.55
N LEU A 131 5.36 3.90 -4.86
CA LEU A 131 6.15 2.76 -5.29
C LEU A 131 5.43 1.48 -4.89
N LEU A 132 5.35 0.51 -5.80
CA LEU A 132 4.81 -0.81 -5.56
C LEU A 132 5.88 -1.86 -5.87
N LEU A 133 6.26 -2.66 -4.87
CA LEU A 133 7.11 -3.81 -5.06
C LEU A 133 6.26 -5.03 -5.44
N VAL A 134 6.60 -5.68 -6.55
CA VAL A 134 5.88 -6.84 -7.06
C VAL A 134 6.82 -8.02 -7.27
N ARG A 135 6.36 -9.21 -6.89
CA ARG A 135 6.91 -10.49 -7.33
C ARG A 135 6.23 -10.91 -8.62
N PHE A 136 6.99 -11.37 -9.60
CA PHE A 136 6.42 -11.91 -10.83
C PHE A 136 7.32 -13.02 -11.37
N VAL A 137 6.70 -13.91 -12.14
CA VAL A 137 7.42 -14.93 -12.90
C VAL A 137 7.45 -14.46 -14.35
N PRO A 138 8.64 -14.22 -14.94
CA PRO A 138 8.73 -13.89 -16.36
C PRO A 138 8.08 -15.00 -17.20
N ALA A 139 7.28 -14.65 -18.20
CA ALA A 139 6.74 -15.66 -19.11
C ALA A 139 7.90 -16.39 -19.82
N GLY A 140 8.09 -17.66 -19.50
CA GLY A 140 9.04 -18.52 -20.20
C GLY A 140 8.68 -18.56 -21.70
N GLY A 141 9.67 -18.36 -22.58
CA GLY A 141 9.47 -18.60 -24.01
C GLY A 141 9.01 -20.03 -24.24
N ALA A 142 8.16 -20.25 -25.24
CA ALA A 142 7.64 -21.58 -25.57
C ALA A 142 8.79 -22.61 -25.69
N GLY A 143 8.89 -23.51 -24.71
CA GLY A 143 9.94 -24.52 -24.63
C GLY A 143 10.93 -24.38 -23.45
N ALA A 144 10.81 -23.37 -22.60
CA ALA A 144 11.60 -23.27 -21.36
C ALA A 144 11.13 -24.31 -20.31
N ASP A 145 12.09 -24.94 -19.63
CA ASP A 145 11.81 -25.86 -18.53
C ASP A 145 11.06 -25.12 -17.40
N PRO A 146 9.82 -25.52 -17.03
CA PRO A 146 9.07 -24.91 -15.94
C PRO A 146 9.79 -25.00 -14.59
N SER A 147 10.82 -25.85 -14.46
CA SER A 147 11.68 -25.92 -13.28
C SER A 147 12.69 -24.77 -13.17
N ALA A 148 12.87 -23.97 -14.23
CA ALA A 148 13.83 -22.87 -14.34
C ALA A 148 13.22 -21.47 -14.13
N ASP A 149 11.90 -21.37 -13.95
CA ASP A 149 11.25 -20.09 -13.63
C ASP A 149 11.77 -19.61 -12.27
N VAL A 150 12.48 -18.48 -12.29
CA VAL A 150 13.01 -17.81 -11.08
C VAL A 150 12.09 -16.64 -10.81
N ASP A 151 11.49 -16.61 -9.61
CA ASP A 151 10.75 -15.46 -9.11
C ASP A 151 11.63 -14.20 -9.24
N ARG A 152 11.10 -13.19 -9.91
CA ARG A 152 11.73 -11.89 -10.04
C ARG A 152 10.96 -10.85 -9.26
N LEU A 153 11.67 -9.79 -8.90
CA LEU A 153 11.10 -8.62 -8.27
C LEU A 153 11.16 -7.45 -9.22
N ALA A 154 10.16 -6.58 -9.16
CA ALA A 154 10.19 -5.27 -9.80
C ALA A 154 9.63 -4.22 -8.86
N VAL A 155 10.14 -2.99 -8.97
CA VAL A 155 9.57 -1.82 -8.33
C VAL A 155 8.89 -0.97 -9.39
N CYS A 156 7.58 -0.79 -9.25
CA CYS A 156 6.75 0.01 -10.15
C CYS A 156 6.44 1.34 -9.48
N ASN A 157 6.78 2.45 -10.12
CA ASN A 157 6.34 3.78 -9.70
C ASN A 157 5.01 4.10 -10.37
N LEU A 158 3.93 4.05 -9.60
CA LEU A 158 2.57 4.26 -10.10
C LEU A 158 2.30 5.72 -10.53
N HIS A 159 3.13 6.67 -10.09
CA HIS A 159 3.00 8.07 -10.47
C HIS A 159 3.66 8.37 -11.82
N SER A 160 4.89 7.90 -12.02
CA SER A 160 5.64 8.13 -13.27
C SER A 160 5.32 7.07 -14.33
N GLY A 161 4.91 5.88 -13.91
CA GLY A 161 4.80 4.67 -14.74
C GLY A 161 6.12 3.97 -14.99
N ALA A 162 7.21 4.40 -14.32
CA ALA A 162 8.49 3.71 -14.40
C ALA A 162 8.42 2.34 -13.72
N CYS A 163 9.19 1.38 -14.23
CA CYS A 163 9.32 0.06 -13.63
C CYS A 163 10.73 -0.46 -13.76
N ASP A 164 11.32 -0.81 -12.61
CA ASP A 164 12.68 -1.27 -12.49
C ASP A 164 12.67 -2.73 -12.06
N VAL A 165 13.07 -3.62 -12.97
CA VAL A 165 13.24 -5.05 -12.67
C VAL A 165 14.53 -5.23 -11.87
N LEU A 166 14.42 -5.84 -10.70
CA LEU A 166 15.53 -6.03 -9.78
C LEU A 166 16.39 -7.24 -10.19
N PRO A 167 17.66 -7.28 -9.75
CA PRO A 167 18.52 -8.45 -9.93
C PRO A 167 17.89 -9.71 -9.32
N PRO A 168 18.15 -10.90 -9.89
CA PRO A 168 17.61 -12.14 -9.36
C PRO A 168 18.09 -12.39 -7.92
N LEU A 169 17.20 -12.98 -7.12
CA LEU A 169 17.51 -13.50 -5.79
C LEU A 169 17.47 -15.02 -5.83
N GLU A 170 18.27 -15.65 -4.99
CA GLU A 170 18.20 -17.09 -4.78
C GLU A 170 16.80 -17.48 -4.29
N ARG A 171 16.28 -18.62 -4.76
CA ARG A 171 14.94 -19.15 -4.42
C ARG A 171 14.67 -19.22 -2.91
N GLY A 172 15.74 -19.30 -2.11
CA GLY A 172 15.74 -19.34 -0.65
C GLY A 172 14.98 -18.19 0.05
N TRP A 173 14.79 -17.07 -0.64
CA TRP A 173 14.28 -15.82 -0.06
C TRP A 173 12.80 -15.56 -0.32
N PHE A 174 12.12 -16.46 -1.04
CA PHE A 174 10.72 -16.29 -1.46
C PHE A 174 9.74 -17.25 -0.75
N PHE A 175 10.18 -17.94 0.29
CA PHE A 175 9.42 -19.05 0.86
C PHE A 175 8.16 -18.64 1.64
N ASP A 176 7.06 -19.31 1.29
CA ASP A 176 5.71 -19.15 1.83
C ASP A 176 5.34 -20.18 2.92
N TYR A 177 6.24 -21.11 3.28
CA TYR A 177 5.87 -22.28 4.11
C TYR A 177 5.47 -21.92 5.56
N VAL A 178 5.88 -20.75 6.07
CA VAL A 178 5.65 -20.31 7.47
C VAL A 178 5.53 -18.78 7.66
N ASP A 179 5.19 -18.01 6.62
CA ASP A 179 5.10 -16.53 6.74
C ASP A 179 6.39 -15.86 7.25
N ALA A 180 7.54 -16.46 6.90
CA ALA A 180 8.84 -16.01 7.36
C ALA A 180 9.49 -14.95 6.46
N SER A 181 8.89 -14.68 5.29
CA SER A 181 9.40 -13.69 4.33
C SER A 181 8.66 -12.37 4.50
N ALA A 182 9.39 -11.26 4.52
CA ALA A 182 8.80 -9.93 4.58
C ALA A 182 9.56 -8.94 3.71
N TYR A 183 8.86 -7.89 3.29
CA TYR A 183 9.27 -7.02 2.20
C TYR A 183 8.97 -5.57 2.53
N ALA A 184 9.86 -4.68 2.10
CA ALA A 184 9.65 -3.24 2.15
C ALA A 184 10.17 -2.58 0.88
N VAL A 185 9.50 -1.51 0.47
CA VAL A 185 10.02 -0.55 -0.49
C VAL A 185 10.00 0.82 0.15
N VAL A 186 11.09 1.56 0.03
CA VAL A 186 11.26 2.89 0.62
C VAL A 186 11.59 3.85 -0.50
N SER A 187 10.82 4.94 -0.61
CA SER A 187 11.12 6.01 -1.55
C SER A 187 12.18 6.92 -0.92
N GLN A 188 13.28 7.13 -1.62
CA GLN A 188 14.38 8.02 -1.21
C GLN A 188 14.40 9.31 -2.07
N GLY A 189 13.38 9.51 -2.91
CA GLY A 189 13.30 10.60 -3.86
C GLY A 189 12.42 10.25 -5.07
N PRO A 190 12.38 11.12 -6.10
CA PRO A 190 11.47 10.97 -7.25
C PRO A 190 11.72 9.71 -8.10
N ALA A 191 12.98 9.27 -8.18
CA ALA A 191 13.40 8.09 -8.93
C ALA A 191 14.31 7.15 -8.11
N SER A 192 14.68 7.55 -6.89
CA SER A 192 15.52 6.77 -6.00
C SER A 192 14.67 5.97 -5.02
N PHE A 193 14.99 4.69 -4.85
CA PHE A 193 14.32 3.82 -3.92
C PHE A 193 15.27 2.79 -3.33
N LYS A 194 14.85 2.23 -2.20
CA LYS A 194 15.51 1.10 -1.54
C LYS A 194 14.50 -0.01 -1.30
N VAL A 195 14.89 -1.24 -1.55
CA VAL A 195 14.11 -2.44 -1.26
C VAL A 195 14.79 -3.22 -0.16
N LEU A 196 14.01 -3.71 0.80
CA LEU A 196 14.48 -4.56 1.88
C LEU A 196 13.69 -5.86 1.86
N ILE A 197 14.40 -6.98 2.00
CA ILE A 197 13.81 -8.32 2.02
C ILE A 197 14.34 -9.05 3.23
N VAL A 198 13.42 -9.59 4.00
CA VAL A 198 13.67 -10.42 5.16
C VAL A 198 13.37 -11.86 4.78
N GLY A 199 14.28 -12.76 5.08
CA GLY A 199 14.11 -14.20 4.92
C GLY A 199 14.64 -14.93 6.14
N TYR A 200 14.09 -16.11 6.41
CA TYR A 200 14.56 -16.96 7.49
C TYR A 200 15.59 -17.96 6.99
N ASN A 201 16.78 -17.91 7.58
CA ASN A 201 17.87 -18.79 7.24
C ASN A 201 17.84 -20.05 8.12
N ASN A 202 17.40 -21.15 7.51
CA ASN A 202 17.36 -22.47 8.14
C ASN A 202 18.73 -23.18 8.13
N GLU A 203 19.65 -22.76 7.28
CA GLU A 203 20.94 -23.42 7.07
C GLU A 203 22.01 -22.73 7.92
N GLY A 204 22.18 -23.21 9.15
CA GLY A 204 23.19 -22.71 10.08
C GLY A 204 22.60 -22.05 11.32
N SER A 205 22.65 -20.72 11.40
CA SER A 205 22.39 -19.94 12.62
C SER A 205 20.92 -19.79 13.05
N GLN A 206 19.96 -20.35 12.29
CA GLN A 206 18.52 -20.31 12.61
C GLN A 206 18.03 -18.89 12.95
N GLN A 207 18.25 -17.95 12.03
CA GLN A 207 17.97 -16.53 12.27
C GLN A 207 17.28 -15.88 11.07
N TYR A 208 16.67 -14.72 11.29
CA TYR A 208 16.20 -13.86 10.21
C TYR A 208 17.36 -13.02 9.69
N ASP A 209 17.56 -13.08 8.38
CA ASP A 209 18.53 -12.28 7.66
C ASP A 209 17.80 -11.25 6.78
N ILE A 210 18.47 -10.12 6.52
CA ILE A 210 17.98 -9.05 5.67
C ILE A 210 18.95 -8.77 4.52
N ARG A 211 18.39 -8.59 3.33
CA ARG A 211 19.08 -8.09 2.13
C ARG A 211 18.47 -6.77 1.69
N THR A 212 19.32 -5.92 1.12
CA THR A 212 18.91 -4.61 0.62
C THR A 212 19.36 -4.39 -0.81
N PHE A 213 18.55 -3.64 -1.56
CA PHE A 213 18.86 -3.16 -2.90
C PHE A 213 18.59 -1.66 -2.96
N SER A 214 19.47 -0.88 -3.57
CA SER A 214 19.32 0.56 -3.73
C SER A 214 19.43 0.93 -5.20
N SER A 215 18.45 1.69 -5.73
CA SER A 215 18.42 2.04 -7.16
C SER A 215 19.53 3.00 -7.60
N GLY A 216 20.14 3.74 -6.66
CA GLY A 216 21.26 4.64 -6.93
C GLY A 216 22.65 3.99 -6.79
N GLY A 217 22.73 2.70 -6.46
CA GLY A 217 23.98 1.96 -6.26
C GLY A 217 24.28 0.97 -7.38
N GLU A 218 25.18 0.02 -7.09
CA GLU A 218 25.39 -1.12 -7.98
C GLU A 218 24.10 -1.95 -8.11
N PRO A 219 23.79 -2.48 -9.30
CA PRO A 219 22.59 -3.27 -9.55
C PRO A 219 22.74 -4.69 -8.99
N SER A 220 22.95 -4.80 -7.69
CA SER A 220 23.12 -6.07 -6.97
C SER A 220 22.54 -5.97 -5.56
N TRP A 221 22.16 -7.13 -5.02
CA TRP A 221 21.74 -7.23 -3.62
C TRP A 221 22.95 -7.14 -2.69
N SER A 222 22.75 -6.52 -1.53
CA SER A 222 23.74 -6.59 -0.45
C SER A 222 23.96 -8.03 -0.01
N ALA A 223 25.11 -8.29 0.61
CA ALA A 223 25.32 -9.53 1.35
C ALA A 223 24.22 -9.69 2.43
N PRO A 224 23.82 -10.94 2.76
CA PRO A 224 22.94 -11.20 3.90
C PRO A 224 23.53 -10.58 5.17
N SER A 225 22.70 -9.87 5.90
CA SER A 225 23.05 -9.33 7.22
C SER A 225 22.05 -9.81 8.25
N LYS A 226 22.51 -10.06 9.48
CA LYS A 226 21.64 -10.52 10.57
C LYS A 226 20.60 -9.45 10.88
N LEU A 227 19.32 -9.77 10.73
CA LEU A 227 18.23 -8.93 11.22
C LEU A 227 17.99 -9.21 12.70
N PHE A 228 17.69 -10.48 13.01
CA PHE A 228 17.21 -10.87 14.32
C PHE A 228 17.34 -12.38 14.52
N ASN A 229 17.68 -12.83 15.75
CA ASN A 229 17.72 -14.25 16.09
C ASN A 229 16.57 -14.62 17.04
N PRO A 230 15.61 -15.45 16.60
CA PRO A 230 14.50 -15.94 17.42
C PRO A 230 14.93 -16.54 18.77
N ILE A 231 16.04 -17.30 18.76
CA ILE A 231 16.52 -18.03 19.94
C ILE A 231 17.11 -17.07 20.98
N GLU A 232 17.91 -16.10 20.55
CA GLU A 232 18.55 -15.13 21.44
C GLU A 232 17.54 -14.29 22.23
N HIS A 233 16.38 -14.04 21.62
CA HIS A 233 15.35 -13.18 22.17
C HIS A 233 14.11 -13.93 22.67
N GLY A 234 14.06 -15.25 22.51
CA GLY A 234 12.92 -16.07 22.91
C GLY A 234 11.63 -15.81 22.12
N ILE A 235 11.71 -15.27 20.90
CA ILE A 235 10.55 -14.92 20.07
C ILE A 235 10.43 -15.91 18.93
N PHE A 236 9.52 -16.86 19.08
CA PHE A 236 9.28 -17.93 18.13
C PHE A 236 7.91 -17.78 17.49
N GLY A 237 7.81 -16.93 16.47
CA GLY A 237 6.60 -16.87 15.67
C GLY A 237 6.75 -16.08 14.38
N PRO A 238 5.69 -16.08 13.55
CA PRO A 238 5.75 -15.58 12.19
C PRO A 238 5.68 -14.05 12.14
N LEU A 239 6.14 -13.49 11.03
CA LEU A 239 5.87 -12.10 10.67
C LEU A 239 4.38 -11.99 10.28
N LYS A 240 3.64 -11.13 10.98
CA LYS A 240 2.18 -11.02 10.81
C LYS A 240 1.78 -10.10 9.66
N GLN A 241 2.63 -9.14 9.33
CA GLN A 241 2.49 -8.27 8.16
C GLN A 241 3.74 -8.41 7.31
N ARG A 242 3.60 -9.07 6.16
CA ARG A 242 4.71 -9.27 5.23
C ARG A 242 5.13 -7.97 4.55
N GLY A 243 4.17 -7.10 4.21
CA GLY A 243 4.45 -5.74 3.77
C GLY A 243 4.79 -4.86 4.97
N ALA A 244 5.96 -4.23 4.96
CA ALA A 244 6.37 -3.32 6.02
C ALA A 244 5.61 -2.01 5.98
N VAL A 245 5.46 -1.41 7.16
CA VAL A 245 5.05 -0.02 7.30
C VAL A 245 6.30 0.85 7.30
N VAL A 246 6.30 1.98 6.58
CA VAL A 246 7.48 2.85 6.45
C VAL A 246 7.17 4.23 7.00
N ARG A 247 7.95 4.68 7.98
CA ARG A 247 7.82 5.99 8.64
C ARG A 247 9.16 6.71 8.65
N HIS A 248 9.24 7.89 8.04
CA HIS A 248 10.46 8.72 8.00
C HIS A 248 11.75 7.95 7.62
N GLY A 249 11.64 6.96 6.73
CA GLY A 249 12.77 6.12 6.32
C GLY A 249 13.11 4.98 7.28
N THR A 250 12.38 4.81 8.38
CA THR A 250 12.40 3.61 9.22
C THR A 250 11.33 2.64 8.72
N VAL A 251 11.70 1.37 8.62
CA VAL A 251 10.86 0.25 8.17
C VAL A 251 10.44 -0.54 9.39
N HIS A 252 9.15 -0.82 9.51
CA HIS A 252 8.55 -1.45 10.68
C HIS A 252 7.83 -2.75 10.29
N TRP A 253 8.19 -3.85 10.92
CA TRP A 253 7.49 -5.13 10.81
C TRP A 253 6.92 -5.59 12.14
N LEU A 254 5.81 -6.31 12.07
CA LEU A 254 5.14 -6.89 13.22
C LEU A 254 5.46 -8.38 13.34
N ILE A 255 6.02 -8.79 14.47
CA ILE A 255 6.24 -10.20 14.85
C ILE A 255 5.40 -10.55 16.07
N TRP A 256 5.04 -11.82 16.19
CA TRP A 256 4.27 -12.36 17.32
C TRP A 256 5.02 -13.52 17.96
N ASP A 257 5.21 -13.52 19.27
CA ASP A 257 5.94 -14.57 20.00
C ASP A 257 5.03 -15.60 20.70
N LEU A 258 3.76 -15.69 20.26
CA LEU A 258 2.64 -16.43 20.87
C LEU A 258 1.98 -15.74 22.05
N VAL A 259 2.65 -14.80 22.73
CA VAL A 259 2.11 -14.09 23.90
C VAL A 259 1.92 -12.62 23.60
N ASP A 260 2.97 -11.99 23.08
CA ASP A 260 3.15 -10.58 22.84
C ASP A 260 3.49 -10.30 21.38
N PHE A 261 3.17 -9.08 20.96
CA PHE A 261 3.58 -8.56 19.66
C PHE A 261 4.83 -7.70 19.82
N HIS A 262 5.71 -7.73 18.83
CA HIS A 262 6.90 -6.90 18.79
C HIS A 262 7.02 -6.20 17.44
N ALA A 263 7.53 -4.98 17.46
CA ALA A 263 7.91 -4.24 16.28
C ALA A 263 9.42 -4.38 16.04
N ILE A 264 9.78 -4.79 14.83
CA ILE A 264 11.16 -4.75 14.33
C ILE A 264 11.30 -3.47 13.53
N ASP A 265 12.09 -2.54 14.04
CA ASP A 265 12.37 -1.25 13.41
C ASP A 265 13.74 -1.32 12.73
N VAL A 266 13.79 -1.02 11.43
CA VAL A 266 15.02 -0.98 10.64
C VAL A 266 15.16 0.38 9.97
N ASP A 267 16.18 1.13 10.32
CA ASP A 267 16.50 2.38 9.65
C ASP A 267 17.03 2.09 8.24
N ALA A 268 16.31 2.52 7.20
CA ALA A 268 16.65 2.17 5.82
C ALA A 268 17.97 2.80 5.35
N MET A 269 18.46 3.87 6.00
CA MET A 269 19.70 4.54 5.61
C MET A 269 20.92 3.87 6.24
N THR A 270 20.86 3.63 7.53
CA THR A 270 21.95 3.14 8.36
C THR A 270 21.95 1.62 8.53
N GLY A 271 20.82 0.96 8.25
CA GLY A 271 20.63 -0.47 8.50
C GLY A 271 20.55 -0.83 9.98
N ARG A 272 20.43 0.16 10.89
CA ARG A 272 20.31 -0.11 12.32
C ARG A 272 18.98 -0.80 12.61
N VAL A 273 19.07 -1.92 13.31
CA VAL A 273 17.91 -2.71 13.73
C VAL A 273 17.66 -2.45 15.21
N SER A 274 16.40 -2.27 15.58
CA SER A 274 15.96 -2.32 16.96
C SER A 274 14.69 -3.16 17.07
N LEU A 275 14.58 -3.90 18.16
CA LEU A 275 13.41 -4.69 18.48
C LEU A 275 12.72 -4.07 19.69
N GLN A 276 11.43 -3.83 19.57
CA GLN A 276 10.63 -3.26 20.65
C GLN A 276 9.38 -4.10 20.87
N LYS A 277 9.13 -4.46 22.12
CA LYS A 277 7.87 -5.08 22.50
C LYS A 277 6.75 -4.04 22.36
N LEU A 278 5.71 -4.38 21.62
CA LEU A 278 4.52 -3.53 21.55
C LEU A 278 3.75 -3.73 22.85
N PRO A 279 3.34 -2.65 23.53
CA PRO A 279 2.35 -2.78 24.58
C PRO A 279 1.10 -3.35 23.92
N ALA A 280 0.67 -4.49 24.43
CA ALA A 280 -0.48 -5.19 23.91
C ALA A 280 -1.67 -4.21 23.85
N PRO A 281 -2.52 -4.27 22.81
CA PRO A 281 -3.93 -4.19 23.07
C PRO A 281 -4.31 -5.50 23.74
N ARG A 282 -4.04 -5.59 25.05
CA ARG A 282 -4.68 -6.53 25.95
C ARG A 282 -4.84 -5.88 27.32
N PRO A 283 -6.07 -5.80 27.85
CA PRO A 283 -6.29 -6.33 29.18
C PRO A 283 -5.84 -7.79 29.14
N ARG A 284 -4.89 -8.22 29.98
CA ARG A 284 -4.29 -9.58 29.99
C ARG A 284 -5.31 -10.75 30.11
N ASP A 285 -6.59 -10.43 30.21
CA ASP A 285 -7.72 -11.31 30.44
C ASP A 285 -8.64 -11.53 29.21
N MET A 286 -8.36 -10.92 28.04
CA MET A 286 -9.21 -11.06 26.85
C MET A 286 -8.80 -12.23 25.94
N GLU A 287 -9.78 -13.05 25.58
CA GLU A 287 -9.61 -14.24 24.74
C GLU A 287 -9.35 -13.88 23.27
N TYR A 288 -8.45 -14.62 22.60
CA TYR A 288 -8.01 -14.38 21.22
C TYR A 288 -9.13 -14.33 20.17
N HIS A 289 -10.27 -14.92 20.45
CA HIS A 289 -11.40 -14.95 19.52
C HIS A 289 -12.23 -13.66 19.56
N LEU A 290 -11.94 -12.71 20.46
CA LEU A 290 -12.65 -11.43 20.56
C LEU A 290 -12.11 -10.34 19.62
N TYR A 291 -10.95 -10.55 19.02
CA TYR A 291 -10.30 -9.57 18.13
C TYR A 291 -9.52 -10.27 17.01
N ASP A 292 -9.29 -9.54 15.91
CA ASP A 292 -8.38 -9.93 14.85
C ASP A 292 -6.94 -9.51 15.16
N THR A 293 -5.95 -10.16 14.53
CA THR A 293 -4.53 -9.88 14.74
C THR A 293 -4.24 -8.38 14.52
N PRO A 294 -3.56 -7.71 15.47
CA PRO A 294 -3.15 -6.32 15.31
C PRO A 294 -2.36 -6.08 14.03
N ARG A 295 -2.47 -4.88 13.49
CA ARG A 295 -1.75 -4.44 12.30
C ARG A 295 -1.06 -3.12 12.59
N LEU A 296 0.22 -3.03 12.30
CA LEU A 296 0.92 -1.76 12.26
C LEU A 296 0.39 -0.92 11.11
N SER A 297 0.36 0.38 11.34
CA SER A 297 0.10 1.42 10.36
C SER A 297 0.82 2.69 10.75
N VAL A 298 0.80 3.70 9.88
CA VAL A 298 1.26 5.05 10.21
C VAL A 298 0.06 5.98 10.32
N ALA A 299 0.11 6.92 11.27
CA ALA A 299 -0.92 7.94 11.43
C ALA A 299 -1.06 8.77 10.14
N ALA A 300 -2.24 9.33 9.89
CA ALA A 300 -2.54 10.02 8.63
C ALA A 300 -1.62 11.22 8.31
N ASP A 301 -1.00 11.81 9.34
CA ASP A 301 -0.02 12.89 9.25
C ASP A 301 1.44 12.38 9.08
N GLU A 302 1.61 11.06 8.96
CA GLU A 302 2.88 10.34 8.95
C GLU A 302 3.73 10.49 10.21
N THR A 303 3.21 11.13 11.27
CA THR A 303 4.03 11.54 12.41
C THR A 303 4.21 10.46 13.45
N ALA A 304 3.30 9.49 13.56
CA ALA A 304 3.34 8.47 14.61
C ALA A 304 3.11 7.06 14.05
N LEU A 305 3.88 6.09 14.57
CA LEU A 305 3.60 4.68 14.35
C LEU A 305 2.33 4.31 15.12
N SER A 306 1.42 3.61 14.45
CA SER A 306 0.12 3.22 14.98
C SER A 306 -0.07 1.71 14.91
N SER A 307 -0.92 1.19 15.79
CA SER A 307 -1.35 -0.20 15.81
C SER A 307 -2.86 -0.22 15.80
N LEU A 308 -3.42 -0.92 14.84
CA LEU A 308 -4.86 -1.05 14.61
C LEU A 308 -5.32 -2.45 15.01
N CYS A 309 -6.41 -2.52 15.76
CA CYS A 309 -7.03 -3.77 16.20
C CYS A 309 -8.53 -3.75 15.92
N LEU A 310 -8.99 -4.77 15.18
CA LEU A 310 -10.41 -5.00 14.91
C LEU A 310 -10.98 -5.91 16.00
N PHE A 311 -11.89 -5.39 16.81
CA PHE A 311 -12.64 -6.14 17.81
C PHE A 311 -13.93 -6.65 17.19
N ARG A 312 -14.32 -7.87 17.55
CA ARG A 312 -15.50 -8.55 17.01
C ARG A 312 -16.77 -8.18 17.78
N GLU A 313 -16.67 -8.01 19.10
CA GLU A 313 -17.82 -7.73 19.97
C GLU A 313 -17.47 -6.68 21.06
N PRO A 314 -18.15 -5.52 21.07
CA PRO A 314 -18.85 -4.92 19.93
C PRO A 314 -17.87 -4.70 18.76
N LEU A 315 -18.40 -4.71 17.53
CA LEU A 315 -17.63 -4.52 16.30
C LEU A 315 -17.05 -3.10 16.25
N ARG A 316 -15.75 -2.99 16.49
CA ARG A 316 -15.05 -1.70 16.53
C ARG A 316 -13.59 -1.83 16.16
N VAL A 317 -12.99 -0.71 15.79
CA VAL A 317 -11.58 -0.60 15.52
C VAL A 317 -10.95 0.31 16.55
N GLU A 318 -9.92 -0.18 17.25
CA GLU A 318 -9.12 0.65 18.15
C GLU A 318 -7.76 0.93 17.49
N THR A 319 -7.36 2.21 17.51
CA THR A 319 -6.06 2.66 17.05
C THR A 319 -5.25 3.15 18.24
N TRP A 320 -4.04 2.63 18.34
CA TRP A 320 -3.06 2.97 19.38
C TRP A 320 -1.89 3.67 18.71
N THR A 321 -1.46 4.81 19.21
CA THR A 321 -0.34 5.59 18.63
C THR A 321 0.83 5.59 19.59
N ARG A 322 2.04 5.57 19.03
CA ARG A 322 3.27 5.78 19.79
C ARG A 322 3.57 7.28 19.91
N GLY A 323 3.59 7.82 21.13
CA GLY A 323 4.09 9.17 21.40
C GLY A 323 5.62 9.18 21.43
N ASP A 324 6.26 10.04 20.64
CA ASP A 324 7.73 10.24 20.66
C ASP A 324 8.11 11.45 21.55
N VAL A 325 7.40 11.71 22.66
CA VAL A 325 7.72 12.84 23.54
C VAL A 325 8.90 12.48 24.45
N CYS A 326 10.08 13.01 24.13
CA CYS A 326 11.16 13.19 25.08
C CYS A 326 10.99 14.56 25.74
N GLU A 327 10.40 14.62 26.94
CA GLU A 327 10.62 15.80 27.78
C GLU A 327 11.97 15.63 28.49
N GLU A 328 12.83 16.64 28.34
CA GLU A 328 14.06 16.77 29.12
C GLU A 328 13.70 17.01 30.60
N GLY A 329 13.46 15.93 31.33
CA GLY A 329 13.13 16.03 32.75
C GLY A 329 12.74 14.68 33.35
N ASP A 330 13.66 14.14 34.14
CA ASP A 330 13.48 13.00 35.05
C ASP A 330 13.20 11.63 34.42
N GLY A 331 14.27 10.99 33.95
CA GLY A 331 14.65 9.65 34.39
C GLY A 331 13.91 8.43 33.85
N HIS A 332 12.64 8.48 33.44
CA HIS A 332 11.87 7.31 32.97
C HIS A 332 11.01 7.65 31.72
N CYS A 333 11.64 7.94 30.58
CA CYS A 333 10.93 8.09 29.31
C CYS A 333 10.57 6.71 28.72
N GLY A 334 9.44 6.14 29.13
CA GLY A 334 8.80 5.06 28.39
C GLY A 334 8.19 5.61 27.10
N ARG A 335 8.53 5.02 25.94
CA ARG A 335 7.78 5.22 24.68
C ARG A 335 6.41 4.57 24.85
N ASP A 336 5.54 5.22 25.61
CA ASP A 336 4.24 4.65 25.95
C ASP A 336 3.29 4.81 24.77
N TRP A 337 2.63 3.71 24.42
CA TRP A 337 1.56 3.74 23.44
C TRP A 337 0.26 4.14 24.13
N CYS A 338 -0.47 5.04 23.50
CA CYS A 338 -1.74 5.50 24.03
C CYS A 338 -2.87 5.12 23.07
N ARG A 339 -4.03 4.78 23.63
CA ARG A 339 -5.25 4.57 22.83
C ARG A 339 -5.67 5.92 22.25
N ALA A 340 -5.42 6.10 20.96
CA ALA A 340 -5.66 7.37 20.27
C ALA A 340 -7.09 7.50 19.78
N ARG A 341 -7.67 6.39 19.28
CA ARG A 341 -8.96 6.42 18.60
C ARG A 341 -9.72 5.11 18.78
N VAL A 342 -11.02 5.22 18.94
CA VAL A 342 -11.96 4.08 18.90
C VAL A 342 -13.06 4.44 17.90
N VAL A 343 -13.34 3.52 16.97
CA VAL A 343 -14.33 3.70 15.91
C VAL A 343 -15.25 2.49 15.93
N GLU A 344 -16.51 2.70 16.27
CA GLU A 344 -17.53 1.65 16.15
C GLU A 344 -17.92 1.48 14.69
N LEU A 345 -17.84 0.25 14.18
CA LEU A 345 -18.24 -0.04 12.82
C LEU A 345 -19.72 -0.37 12.78
N ARG A 346 -20.43 0.20 11.80
CA ARG A 346 -21.87 0.07 11.64
C ARG A 346 -22.17 -0.78 10.42
N PRO A 347 -22.52 -2.07 10.60
CA PRO A 347 -22.80 -2.95 9.48
C PRO A 347 -24.03 -2.53 8.68
N PRO A 348 -24.06 -2.82 7.37
CA PRO A 348 -25.25 -2.60 6.56
C PRO A 348 -26.40 -3.43 7.12
N GLU A 349 -27.59 -2.83 7.14
CA GLU A 349 -28.83 -3.48 7.60
C GLU A 349 -28.77 -4.04 9.03
N GLN A 350 -27.81 -3.59 9.85
CA GLN A 350 -27.54 -4.14 11.19
C GLN A 350 -27.24 -5.65 11.17
N LYS A 351 -26.74 -6.16 10.05
CA LYS A 351 -26.33 -7.56 9.89
C LYS A 351 -25.21 -7.90 10.88
N GLN A 352 -25.34 -9.02 11.57
CA GLN A 352 -24.24 -9.56 12.38
C GLN A 352 -23.16 -10.10 11.44
N ILE A 353 -21.92 -9.66 11.62
CA ILE A 353 -20.77 -10.16 10.86
C ILE A 353 -20.14 -11.29 11.64
N ASP A 354 -20.13 -12.49 11.04
CA ASP A 354 -19.52 -13.66 11.67
C ASP A 354 -18.00 -13.60 11.51
N THR A 355 -17.29 -13.54 12.64
CA THR A 355 -15.83 -13.67 12.71
C THR A 355 -15.12 -12.72 11.73
N PRO A 356 -15.29 -11.39 11.86
CA PRO A 356 -14.68 -10.44 10.94
C PRO A 356 -13.15 -10.48 11.08
N VAL A 357 -12.49 -10.47 9.94
CA VAL A 357 -11.03 -10.43 9.79
C VAL A 357 -10.66 -9.25 8.92
N CYS A 358 -9.71 -8.43 9.38
CA CYS A 358 -9.15 -7.36 8.58
C CYS A 358 -8.26 -7.97 7.50
N MET A 359 -8.56 -7.72 6.23
CA MET A 359 -7.69 -8.12 5.11
C MET A 359 -6.59 -7.09 4.86
N CYS A 360 -6.93 -5.80 4.87
CA CYS A 360 -5.97 -4.70 4.68
C CYS A 360 -6.48 -3.34 5.16
N LEU A 361 -5.55 -2.40 5.30
CA LEU A 361 -5.78 -1.00 5.66
C LEU A 361 -5.24 -0.08 4.56
N GLY A 362 -6.10 0.72 3.94
CA GLY A 362 -5.71 1.89 3.16
C GLY A 362 -5.36 3.04 4.10
N GLU A 363 -4.08 3.19 4.41
CA GLU A 363 -3.61 4.16 5.43
C GLU A 363 -3.96 5.60 5.05
N ARG A 364 -3.89 5.95 3.77
CA ARG A 364 -4.12 7.33 3.30
C ARG A 364 -5.57 7.61 2.95
N SER A 365 -6.34 6.58 2.59
CA SER A 365 -7.77 6.68 2.34
C SER A 365 -8.62 6.45 3.58
N GLY A 366 -8.03 6.01 4.69
CA GLY A 366 -8.75 5.68 5.93
C GLY A 366 -9.71 4.49 5.77
N THR A 367 -9.46 3.63 4.79
CA THR A 367 -10.39 2.56 4.40
C THR A 367 -9.92 1.22 4.94
N LEU A 368 -10.82 0.47 5.56
CA LEU A 368 -10.55 -0.87 6.07
C LEU A 368 -11.34 -1.89 5.24
N LEU A 369 -10.65 -2.90 4.72
CA LEU A 369 -11.29 -4.01 4.02
C LEU A 369 -11.41 -5.21 4.97
N ILE A 370 -12.63 -5.64 5.22
CA ILE A 370 -12.98 -6.72 6.15
C ILE A 370 -13.59 -7.87 5.37
N LYS A 371 -13.30 -9.09 5.81
CA LYS A 371 -13.91 -10.33 5.33
C LYS A 371 -14.49 -11.10 6.50
N ASP A 372 -15.66 -11.70 6.30
CA ASP A 372 -16.32 -12.55 7.29
C ASP A 372 -16.11 -14.05 7.00
N LEU A 373 -16.59 -14.91 7.89
CA LEU A 373 -16.51 -16.37 7.75
C LEU A 373 -17.25 -16.88 6.49
N HIS A 374 -18.31 -16.19 6.08
CA HIS A 374 -19.10 -16.49 4.89
C HIS A 374 -18.49 -15.96 3.59
N ARG A 375 -17.31 -15.34 3.67
CA ARG A 375 -16.58 -14.72 2.55
C ARG A 375 -17.29 -13.51 1.96
N CYS A 376 -18.23 -12.91 2.68
CA CYS A 376 -18.73 -11.57 2.38
C CYS A 376 -17.61 -10.55 2.65
N MET A 377 -17.56 -9.54 1.78
CA MET A 377 -16.53 -8.50 1.81
C MET A 377 -17.17 -7.18 2.21
N TYR A 378 -16.51 -6.45 3.10
CA TYR A 378 -17.00 -5.21 3.67
C TYR A 378 -15.94 -4.13 3.56
N ILE A 379 -16.34 -2.95 3.12
CA ILE A 379 -15.50 -1.76 3.11
C ILE A 379 -15.99 -0.84 4.23
N ALA A 380 -15.14 -0.59 5.21
CA ALA A 380 -15.42 0.32 6.30
C ALA A 380 -14.61 1.61 6.14
N ASP A 381 -15.27 2.74 6.35
CA ASP A 381 -14.66 4.03 6.51
C ASP A 381 -14.26 4.21 7.99
N LEU A 382 -12.97 4.26 8.28
CA LEU A 382 -12.46 4.41 9.65
C LEU A 382 -12.73 5.80 10.21
N GLU A 383 -13.19 6.75 9.39
CA GLU A 383 -13.53 8.07 9.90
C GLU A 383 -14.90 8.10 10.58
N SER A 384 -15.91 7.71 9.83
CA SER A 384 -17.32 7.70 10.21
C SER A 384 -17.78 6.39 10.81
N GLY A 385 -17.01 5.30 10.68
CA GLY A 385 -17.42 3.95 11.04
C GLY A 385 -18.53 3.40 10.14
N ALA A 386 -18.88 4.08 9.04
CA ALA A 386 -19.82 3.55 8.06
C ALA A 386 -19.20 2.34 7.36
N MET A 387 -20.01 1.32 7.12
CA MET A 387 -19.56 0.10 6.47
C MET A 387 -20.55 -0.35 5.40
N GLU A 388 -20.02 -0.76 4.25
CA GLU A 388 -20.80 -1.19 3.09
C GLU A 388 -20.39 -2.62 2.69
N GLU A 389 -21.39 -3.46 2.40
CA GLU A 389 -21.14 -4.80 1.83
C GLU A 389 -20.86 -4.65 0.33
N THR A 390 -19.75 -5.22 -0.13
CA THR A 390 -19.45 -5.24 -1.57
C THR A 390 -20.20 -6.40 -2.23
N THR A 391 -21.17 -6.07 -3.08
CA THR A 391 -22.00 -7.05 -3.81
C THR A 391 -21.53 -7.31 -5.23
N ASP A 392 -20.49 -6.60 -5.69
CA ASP A 392 -19.88 -6.80 -7.00
C ASP A 392 -19.25 -8.21 -7.07
N LYS A 393 -19.79 -9.05 -7.96
CA LYS A 393 -19.34 -10.44 -8.11
C LYS A 393 -17.89 -10.55 -8.56
N GLN A 394 -17.41 -9.62 -9.38
CA GLN A 394 -16.02 -9.62 -9.86
C GLN A 394 -15.08 -9.22 -8.72
N PHE A 395 -15.48 -8.25 -7.90
CA PHE A 395 -14.77 -7.88 -6.69
C PHE A 395 -14.63 -9.06 -5.73
N CYS A 396 -15.76 -9.67 -5.38
CA CYS A 396 -15.80 -10.79 -4.45
C CYS A 396 -15.02 -11.99 -4.98
N ARG A 397 -15.17 -12.34 -6.27
CA ARG A 397 -14.42 -13.44 -6.90
C ARG A 397 -12.91 -13.16 -6.93
N GLY A 398 -12.49 -11.94 -7.20
CA GLY A 398 -11.07 -11.57 -7.31
C GLY A 398 -10.31 -11.63 -5.99
N LEU A 399 -11.00 -11.44 -4.86
CA LEU A 399 -10.43 -11.57 -3.52
C LEU A 399 -10.90 -12.84 -2.79
N ASP A 400 -11.70 -13.67 -3.45
CA ASP A 400 -12.14 -14.94 -2.86
C ASP A 400 -10.93 -15.87 -2.70
N GLY A 401 -10.86 -16.54 -1.55
CA GLY A 401 -9.70 -17.39 -1.21
C GLY A 401 -8.41 -16.66 -0.82
N CYS A 402 -8.35 -15.32 -0.94
CA CYS A 402 -7.24 -14.53 -0.41
C CYS A 402 -7.33 -14.41 1.12
N LYS A 403 -6.17 -14.49 1.79
CA LYS A 403 -6.05 -14.23 3.24
C LYS A 403 -5.80 -12.76 3.54
N THR A 404 -5.04 -12.10 2.67
CA THR A 404 -4.66 -10.70 2.80
C THR A 404 -4.89 -9.98 1.48
N ALA A 405 -4.98 -8.67 1.53
CA ALA A 405 -5.09 -7.84 0.34
C ALA A 405 -4.07 -6.71 0.43
N PHE A 406 -3.69 -6.18 -0.73
CA PHE A 406 -2.80 -5.03 -0.82
C PHE A 406 -3.57 -3.83 -1.40
N PRO A 407 -3.80 -2.76 -0.63
CA PRO A 407 -4.52 -1.59 -1.11
C PRO A 407 -3.62 -0.74 -2.01
N VAL A 408 -4.19 -0.25 -3.12
CA VAL A 408 -3.53 0.67 -4.04
C VAL A 408 -4.19 2.02 -3.90
N GLU A 409 -3.42 2.98 -3.40
CA GLU A 409 -3.86 4.35 -3.18
C GLU A 409 -3.10 5.29 -4.11
N ILE A 410 -3.80 6.27 -4.67
CA ILE A 410 -3.19 7.35 -5.45
C ILE A 410 -3.16 8.62 -4.63
N ASP A 411 -2.01 9.27 -4.55
CA ASP A 411 -1.87 10.62 -3.99
C ASP A 411 -2.08 11.63 -5.12
N TRP A 412 -3.21 12.34 -5.09
CA TRP A 412 -3.58 13.26 -6.16
C TRP A 412 -2.55 14.38 -6.33
N PRO A 413 -2.18 15.16 -5.29
CA PRO A 413 -1.12 16.17 -5.41
C PRO A 413 0.18 15.64 -6.03
N ALA A 414 0.70 14.51 -5.55
CA ALA A 414 1.93 13.93 -6.07
C ALA A 414 1.76 13.49 -7.53
N PHE A 415 0.62 12.87 -7.86
CA PHE A 415 0.31 12.41 -9.20
C PHE A 415 0.18 13.56 -10.21
N PHE A 416 -0.57 14.63 -9.87
CA PHE A 416 -0.69 15.82 -10.71
C PHE A 416 0.65 16.49 -10.94
N LYS A 417 1.44 16.66 -9.87
CA LYS A 417 2.78 17.25 -9.98
C LYS A 417 3.70 16.42 -10.87
N CYS A 418 3.67 15.09 -10.75
CA CYS A 418 4.48 14.19 -11.56
C CYS A 418 4.07 14.20 -13.04
N ARG A 419 2.76 14.06 -13.33
CA ARG A 419 2.23 13.92 -14.70
C ARG A 419 2.17 15.24 -15.46
N LEU A 420 1.91 16.35 -14.75
CA LEU A 420 1.73 17.66 -15.37
C LEU A 420 2.96 18.57 -15.24
N GLY A 421 3.72 18.43 -14.15
CA GLY A 421 4.86 19.29 -13.82
C GLY A 421 6.15 19.04 -14.62
N GLY A 422 6.12 18.11 -15.58
CA GLY A 422 7.20 17.95 -16.56
C GLY A 422 7.41 19.23 -17.38
N LYS A 423 8.66 19.70 -17.42
CA LYS A 423 9.13 20.97 -18.02
C LYS A 423 8.47 21.25 -19.38
N SER A 424 7.84 22.42 -19.48
CA SER A 424 7.79 23.17 -20.73
C SER A 424 9.23 23.37 -21.24
N GLY A 425 9.59 22.64 -22.28
CA GLY A 425 10.89 22.74 -22.95
C GLY A 425 11.17 21.48 -23.75
N VAL A 426 10.62 21.37 -24.96
CA VAL A 426 11.11 21.98 -26.21
C VAL A 426 9.90 22.25 -27.11
#